data_AF-A0A8S3R8A7-F1
#
_entry.id   AF-A0A8S3R8A7-F1
#
_cell.length_a   1.000
_cell.length_b   1.000
_cell.length_c   1.000
_cell.angle_alpha   90.00
_cell.angle_beta   90.00
_cell.angle_gamma   90.00
#
_symmetry.space_group_name_H-M   'P 1'
#
loop_
_entity.id
_entity.type
_entity.pdbx_description
1 polymer ?
#
loop_
_entity_poly.entity_id
_entity_poly.type
_entity_poly.pdbx_seq_one_letter_code
_entity_poly.pdbx_strand_id
1 'polypeptide(L)'
;MKASIVVVIICLIVQQTNCEKKCHQKCVCNPKVLTCKGFNQDDIEGDEFANSITTDLERIHITDGDIPELPRNLLGSCADDSSYHLNALKKLDLQNNGIKKINGQTLHCVPNLEELNLANNQWNVSTVHTRTFTNVQNLKKLNLSDALHDEIDSKVHIKHLRLVFLESPFTKLEVLALDNNKFSVYDADTANTMCTFTSLKRLNLAHNIIPSLTFYHKRCLTHLEHLDLSYNSISTFKPYSNHNGLLFSLDQIQKASNLSVNFYGNEFNCDCKMQDFHDWLKRTEVHVFKKNSLICHDGLHFNRSIVSLPSAEFVCLSGDSSSNRSSSSAAVGVLVTMFVLLAIFLSVIAYIKRDTIKHFVTSFKRPSMAKSHLLGNYSSVNNENATDIEV
;
A
#
# COMPACT_ATOMS: atom_id res chain seq x y z
N MET A 1 32.76 -40.36 -55.52
CA MET A 1 31.41 -40.37 -54.92
C MET A 1 31.35 -40.98 -53.50
N LYS A 2 32.43 -40.88 -52.69
CA LYS A 2 32.45 -41.41 -51.30
C LYS A 2 32.97 -40.42 -50.24
N ALA A 3 33.39 -39.21 -50.62
CA ALA A 3 33.86 -38.18 -49.67
C ALA A 3 32.73 -37.22 -49.22
N SER A 4 31.70 -37.00 -50.04
CA SER A 4 30.60 -36.07 -49.72
C SER A 4 29.55 -36.62 -48.76
N ILE A 5 29.49 -37.95 -48.56
CA ILE A 5 28.54 -38.58 -47.64
C ILE A 5 29.04 -38.49 -46.19
N VAL A 6 30.36 -38.50 -45.97
CA VAL A 6 30.96 -38.42 -44.62
C VAL A 6 30.79 -37.01 -44.02
N VAL A 7 30.83 -35.95 -44.82
CA VAL A 7 30.64 -34.56 -44.35
C VAL A 7 29.18 -34.28 -43.98
N VAL A 8 28.21 -34.86 -44.69
CA VAL A 8 26.77 -34.73 -44.35
C VAL A 8 26.43 -35.50 -43.07
N ILE A 9 27.07 -36.66 -42.83
CA ILE A 9 26.89 -37.42 -41.58
C ILE A 9 27.54 -36.69 -40.40
N ILE A 10 28.68 -36.01 -40.58
CA ILE A 10 29.29 -35.20 -39.52
C ILE A 10 28.46 -33.95 -39.21
N CYS A 11 27.83 -33.29 -40.20
CA CYS A 11 26.87 -32.20 -39.93
C CYS A 11 25.61 -32.68 -39.19
N LEU A 12 25.14 -33.90 -39.46
CA LEU A 12 23.99 -34.49 -38.75
C LEU A 12 24.34 -34.95 -37.32
N ILE A 13 25.61 -35.26 -37.03
CA ILE A 13 26.07 -35.63 -35.68
C ILE A 13 26.42 -34.39 -34.83
N VAL A 14 26.81 -33.27 -35.45
CA VAL A 14 27.12 -32.01 -34.72
C VAL A 14 25.87 -31.18 -34.40
N GLN A 15 24.71 -31.43 -35.04
CA GLN A 15 23.42 -30.84 -34.63
C GLN A 15 22.79 -31.53 -33.41
N GLN A 16 23.53 -32.43 -32.76
CA GLN A 16 23.14 -33.10 -31.52
C GLN A 16 24.05 -32.74 -30.35
N THR A 17 24.69 -31.57 -30.37
CA THR A 17 24.87 -30.85 -29.11
C THR A 17 23.47 -30.42 -28.68
N ASN A 18 22.86 -31.22 -27.80
CA ASN A 18 21.87 -30.69 -26.88
C ASN A 18 22.44 -29.37 -26.37
N CYS A 19 21.90 -28.24 -26.82
CA CYS A 19 21.98 -27.02 -26.04
C CYS A 19 21.19 -27.41 -24.80
N GLU A 20 21.88 -27.95 -23.79
CA GLU A 20 21.29 -28.21 -22.48
C GLU A 20 20.55 -26.94 -22.12
N LYS A 21 19.22 -27.04 -22.03
CA LYS A 21 18.40 -25.91 -21.59
C LYS A 21 19.02 -25.42 -20.31
N LYS A 22 19.65 -24.25 -20.36
CA LYS A 22 20.25 -23.56 -19.22
C LYS A 22 19.11 -23.05 -18.34
N CYS A 23 18.51 -24.00 -17.63
CA CYS A 23 17.46 -23.76 -16.69
C CYS A 23 18.10 -23.63 -15.32
N HIS A 24 17.76 -22.56 -14.62
CA HIS A 24 18.22 -22.35 -13.26
C HIS A 24 17.81 -23.52 -12.38
N GLN A 25 18.71 -23.99 -11.53
CA GLN A 25 18.49 -25.17 -10.67
C GLN A 25 17.22 -25.10 -9.80
N LYS A 26 16.79 -23.89 -9.42
CA LYS A 26 15.56 -23.64 -8.64
C LYS A 26 14.32 -23.40 -9.52
N CYS A 27 14.41 -23.65 -10.82
CA CYS A 27 13.33 -23.44 -11.78
C CYS A 27 12.96 -24.71 -12.55
N VAL A 28 11.73 -24.71 -13.05
CA VAL A 28 11.20 -25.67 -14.01
C VAL A 28 10.93 -24.91 -15.30
N CYS A 29 11.71 -25.21 -16.33
CA CYS A 29 11.66 -24.53 -17.63
C CYS A 29 10.85 -25.33 -18.66
N ASN A 30 9.62 -24.88 -18.93
CA ASN A 30 8.82 -25.34 -20.05
C ASN A 30 8.91 -24.32 -21.22
N PRO A 31 8.63 -24.73 -22.47
CA PRO A 31 8.75 -23.83 -23.62
C PRO A 31 7.96 -22.51 -23.51
N LYS A 32 6.84 -22.52 -22.77
CA LYS A 32 5.95 -21.36 -22.60
C LYS A 32 5.84 -20.88 -21.15
N VAL A 33 6.36 -21.64 -20.19
CA VAL A 33 6.15 -21.38 -18.76
C VAL A 33 7.45 -21.61 -18.01
N LEU A 34 7.90 -20.58 -17.32
CA LEU A 34 9.00 -20.65 -16.36
C LEU A 34 8.41 -20.60 -14.95
N THR A 35 8.79 -21.53 -14.09
CA THR A 35 8.34 -21.57 -12.68
C THR A 35 9.53 -21.73 -11.77
N CYS A 36 9.74 -20.78 -10.87
CA CYS A 36 10.88 -20.67 -9.99
C CYS A 36 10.38 -20.51 -8.56
N LYS A 37 11.01 -21.19 -7.59
CA LYS A 37 10.62 -21.13 -6.18
C LYS A 37 11.81 -20.97 -5.25
N GLY A 38 11.63 -20.29 -4.12
CA GLY A 38 12.68 -20.14 -3.12
C GLY A 38 13.88 -19.34 -3.62
N PHE A 39 13.63 -18.37 -4.50
CA PHE A 39 14.64 -17.44 -4.99
C PHE A 39 15.02 -16.47 -3.87
N ASN A 40 16.31 -16.16 -3.77
CA ASN A 40 16.83 -15.04 -3.02
C ASN A 40 17.29 -13.91 -3.96
N GLN A 41 17.90 -12.86 -3.41
CA GLN A 41 18.42 -11.74 -4.21
C GLN A 41 19.51 -12.18 -5.22
N ASP A 42 20.39 -13.10 -4.84
CA ASP A 42 21.47 -13.56 -5.72
C ASP A 42 20.93 -14.40 -6.89
N ASP A 43 19.91 -15.24 -6.65
CA ASP A 43 19.29 -16.06 -7.69
C ASP A 43 18.63 -15.19 -8.77
N ILE A 44 17.92 -14.12 -8.37
CA ILE A 44 17.17 -13.27 -9.31
C ILE A 44 18.07 -12.31 -10.11
N GLU A 45 19.24 -11.96 -9.58
CA GLU A 45 20.23 -11.13 -10.26
C GLU A 45 21.27 -11.95 -11.04
N GLY A 46 21.30 -13.27 -10.83
CA GLY A 46 22.27 -14.17 -11.42
C GLY A 46 22.08 -14.45 -12.91
N ASP A 47 23.19 -14.63 -13.62
CA ASP A 47 23.21 -14.97 -15.05
C ASP A 47 22.46 -16.28 -15.36
N GLU A 48 22.44 -17.23 -14.43
CA GLU A 48 21.76 -18.52 -14.63
C GLU A 48 20.23 -18.33 -14.74
N PHE A 49 19.64 -17.41 -13.95
CA PHE A 49 18.24 -17.02 -14.11
C PHE A 49 18.03 -16.26 -15.42
N ALA A 50 18.88 -15.28 -15.75
CA ALA A 50 18.77 -14.54 -17.00
C ALA A 50 18.80 -15.48 -18.23
N ASN A 51 19.66 -16.50 -18.21
CA ASN A 51 19.74 -17.53 -19.26
C ASN A 51 18.52 -18.45 -19.34
N SER A 52 17.70 -18.52 -18.28
CA SER A 52 16.46 -19.30 -18.25
C SER A 52 15.29 -18.59 -18.94
N ILE A 53 15.43 -17.30 -19.23
CA ILE A 53 14.39 -16.47 -19.84
C ILE A 53 14.51 -16.55 -21.36
N THR A 54 13.44 -17.01 -22.02
CA THR A 54 13.35 -17.09 -23.48
C THR A 54 12.19 -16.27 -24.01
N THR A 55 12.30 -15.76 -25.23
CA THR A 55 11.31 -14.88 -25.87
C THR A 55 9.95 -15.53 -26.12
N ASP A 56 9.89 -16.86 -26.17
CA ASP A 56 8.67 -17.66 -26.34
C ASP A 56 7.84 -17.85 -25.04
N LEU A 57 8.36 -17.40 -23.89
CA LEU A 57 7.66 -17.54 -22.61
C LEU A 57 6.36 -16.74 -22.61
N GLU A 58 5.25 -17.40 -22.28
CA GLU A 58 3.93 -16.79 -22.10
C GLU A 58 3.65 -16.47 -20.63
N ARG A 59 4.26 -17.23 -19.70
CA ARG A 59 4.08 -17.06 -18.25
C ARG A 59 5.38 -17.26 -17.49
N ILE A 60 5.62 -16.41 -16.51
CA ILE A 60 6.72 -16.54 -15.54
C ILE A 60 6.11 -16.50 -14.15
N HIS A 61 6.45 -17.49 -13.31
CA HIS A 61 6.08 -17.53 -11.90
C HIS A 61 7.35 -17.63 -11.08
N ILE A 62 7.58 -16.66 -10.19
CA ILE A 62 8.65 -16.65 -9.21
C ILE A 62 7.97 -16.43 -7.88
N THR A 63 7.93 -17.45 -7.02
CA THR A 63 7.12 -17.40 -5.78
C THR A 63 7.85 -18.02 -4.61
N ASP A 64 7.37 -17.72 -3.40
CA ASP A 64 7.83 -18.34 -2.16
C ASP A 64 9.34 -18.12 -1.92
N GLY A 65 9.84 -16.92 -2.22
CA GLY A 65 11.23 -16.50 -2.11
C GLY A 65 11.48 -15.38 -1.10
N ASP A 66 12.71 -14.89 -1.07
CA ASP A 66 13.19 -13.73 -0.29
C ASP A 66 13.97 -12.77 -1.21
N ILE A 67 13.21 -12.00 -1.99
CA ILE A 67 13.70 -11.04 -2.98
C ILE A 67 13.26 -9.64 -2.53
N PRO A 68 14.01 -8.98 -1.63
CA PRO A 68 13.63 -7.69 -1.09
C PRO A 68 13.61 -6.57 -2.14
N GLU A 69 14.39 -6.69 -3.22
CA GLU A 69 14.45 -5.67 -4.27
C GLU A 69 14.35 -6.29 -5.66
N LEU A 70 13.38 -5.84 -6.47
CA LEU A 70 13.35 -6.21 -7.88
C LEU A 70 14.36 -5.37 -8.67
N PRO A 71 15.33 -5.99 -9.35
CA PRO A 71 16.35 -5.27 -10.10
C PRO A 71 15.77 -4.57 -11.33
N ARG A 72 16.54 -3.63 -11.89
CA ARG A 72 16.26 -3.07 -13.22
C ARG A 72 16.48 -4.15 -14.27
N ASN A 73 15.72 -4.14 -15.35
CA ASN A 73 15.85 -5.13 -16.44
C ASN A 73 15.75 -6.58 -15.92
N LEU A 74 14.84 -6.83 -14.97
CA LEU A 74 14.62 -8.14 -14.35
C LEU A 74 14.47 -9.26 -15.39
N LEU A 75 13.85 -8.95 -16.51
CA LEU A 75 13.56 -9.91 -17.58
C LEU A 75 14.50 -9.78 -18.78
N GLY A 76 15.70 -9.23 -18.55
CA GLY A 76 16.71 -8.96 -19.57
C GLY A 76 16.70 -7.52 -20.10
N SER A 77 17.72 -7.18 -20.89
CA SER A 77 17.85 -5.88 -21.56
C SER A 77 17.34 -5.95 -23.00
N CYS A 78 16.48 -5.00 -23.38
CA CYS A 78 15.93 -4.84 -24.73
C CYS A 78 16.17 -3.44 -25.31
N ALA A 79 17.03 -2.64 -24.67
CA ALA A 79 17.23 -1.24 -25.03
C ALA A 79 17.74 -1.05 -26.47
N ASP A 80 18.55 -1.98 -26.96
CA ASP A 80 19.24 -1.86 -28.26
C ASP A 80 18.64 -2.75 -29.35
N ASP A 81 17.81 -3.75 -28.99
CA ASP A 81 17.21 -4.67 -29.96
C ASP A 81 15.87 -5.23 -29.48
N SER A 82 14.83 -4.96 -30.28
CA SER A 82 13.46 -5.42 -30.05
C SER A 82 13.29 -6.94 -30.12
N SER A 83 14.26 -7.67 -30.66
CA SER A 83 14.26 -9.13 -30.72
C SER A 83 14.32 -9.78 -29.32
N TYR A 84 14.85 -9.06 -28.32
CA TYR A 84 14.89 -9.49 -26.91
C TYR A 84 13.61 -9.15 -26.13
N HIS A 85 12.63 -8.49 -26.76
CA HIS A 85 11.34 -8.29 -26.12
C HIS A 85 10.62 -9.63 -25.89
N LEU A 86 10.08 -9.80 -24.69
CA LEU A 86 9.23 -10.94 -24.35
C LEU A 86 7.81 -10.70 -24.87
N ASN A 87 7.67 -10.65 -26.19
CA ASN A 87 6.42 -10.33 -26.88
C ASN A 87 5.32 -11.37 -26.60
N ALA A 88 5.69 -12.62 -26.32
CA ALA A 88 4.76 -13.69 -25.95
C ALA A 88 4.30 -13.59 -24.50
N LEU A 89 5.04 -12.89 -23.62
CA LEU A 89 4.76 -12.90 -22.18
C LEU A 89 3.47 -12.17 -21.86
N LYS A 90 2.53 -12.90 -21.26
CA LYS A 90 1.21 -12.40 -20.86
C LYS A 90 1.03 -12.34 -19.36
N LYS A 91 1.71 -13.20 -18.60
CA LYS A 91 1.51 -13.30 -17.15
C LYS A 91 2.84 -13.32 -16.40
N LEU A 92 2.94 -12.48 -15.38
CA LEU A 92 4.07 -12.43 -14.47
C LEU A 92 3.54 -12.52 -13.03
N ASP A 93 3.93 -13.59 -12.34
CA ASP A 93 3.57 -13.83 -10.95
C ASP A 93 4.82 -13.72 -10.07
N LEU A 94 4.80 -12.76 -9.16
CA LEU A 94 5.86 -12.40 -8.22
C LEU A 94 5.35 -12.39 -6.77
N GLN A 95 4.26 -13.11 -6.49
CA GLN A 95 3.69 -13.17 -5.15
C GLN A 95 4.60 -13.88 -4.13
N ASN A 96 4.42 -13.56 -2.85
CA ASN A 96 5.13 -14.22 -1.74
C ASN A 96 6.66 -14.16 -1.86
N ASN A 97 7.24 -13.02 -2.21
CA ASN A 97 8.70 -12.88 -2.31
C ASN A 97 9.30 -11.86 -1.33
N GLY A 98 8.48 -11.24 -0.46
CA GLY A 98 8.97 -10.23 0.46
C GLY A 98 9.48 -8.96 -0.22
N ILE A 99 9.00 -8.65 -1.43
CA ILE A 99 9.46 -7.50 -2.23
C ILE A 99 9.16 -6.20 -1.49
N LYS A 100 10.19 -5.44 -1.16
CA LYS A 100 10.11 -4.13 -0.51
C LYS A 100 10.29 -2.98 -1.49
N LYS A 101 11.08 -3.19 -2.54
CA LYS A 101 11.41 -2.15 -3.52
C LYS A 101 11.29 -2.69 -4.94
N ILE A 102 10.68 -1.88 -5.81
CA ILE A 102 10.57 -2.14 -7.25
C ILE A 102 11.27 -0.99 -7.96
N ASN A 103 12.38 -1.29 -8.62
CA ASN A 103 13.13 -0.27 -9.35
C ASN A 103 12.37 0.21 -10.60
N GLY A 104 12.63 1.45 -11.02
CA GLY A 104 12.19 1.91 -12.34
C GLY A 104 12.79 1.01 -13.41
N GLN A 105 12.03 0.71 -14.47
CA GLN A 105 12.44 -0.21 -15.55
C GLN A 105 12.59 -1.68 -15.13
N THR A 106 12.14 -2.11 -13.95
CA THR A 106 12.04 -3.55 -13.63
C THR A 106 11.21 -4.31 -14.66
N LEU A 107 10.04 -3.77 -15.02
CA LEU A 107 9.13 -4.33 -16.03
C LEU A 107 9.39 -3.77 -17.43
N HIS A 108 10.65 -3.48 -17.74
CA HIS A 108 11.06 -3.19 -19.10
C HIS A 108 11.01 -4.49 -19.91
N CYS A 109 10.83 -4.40 -21.23
CA CYS A 109 10.86 -5.54 -22.17
C CYS A 109 9.63 -6.47 -22.22
N VAL A 110 8.53 -6.13 -21.54
CA VAL A 110 7.28 -6.92 -21.53
C VAL A 110 6.08 -6.15 -22.10
N PRO A 111 6.13 -5.72 -23.37
CA PRO A 111 5.13 -4.79 -23.93
C PRO A 111 3.70 -5.37 -23.94
N ASN A 112 3.57 -6.69 -23.94
CA ASN A 112 2.31 -7.40 -24.07
C ASN A 112 1.81 -8.03 -22.75
N LEU A 113 2.40 -7.66 -21.61
CA LEU A 113 1.98 -8.17 -20.30
C LEU A 113 0.53 -7.79 -20.01
N GLU A 114 -0.27 -8.79 -19.63
CA GLU A 114 -1.71 -8.64 -19.36
C GLU A 114 -2.06 -8.86 -17.89
N GLU A 115 -1.29 -9.71 -17.18
CA GLU A 115 -1.54 -10.02 -15.76
C GLU A 115 -0.25 -9.89 -14.96
N LEU A 116 -0.29 -9.07 -13.90
CA LEU A 116 0.80 -8.90 -12.95
C LEU A 116 0.29 -9.19 -11.54
N ASN A 117 0.91 -10.16 -10.87
CA ASN A 117 0.62 -10.50 -9.48
C ASN A 117 1.80 -10.15 -8.58
N LEU A 118 1.57 -9.23 -7.65
CA LEU A 118 2.51 -8.75 -6.64
C LEU A 118 1.95 -8.97 -5.23
N ALA A 119 0.93 -9.82 -5.07
CA ALA A 119 0.29 -10.05 -3.78
C ALA A 119 1.25 -10.61 -2.72
N ASN A 120 0.93 -10.39 -1.44
CA ASN A 120 1.69 -10.89 -0.29
C ASN A 120 3.18 -10.49 -0.37
N ASN A 121 3.41 -9.20 -0.57
CA ASN A 121 4.73 -8.57 -0.58
C ASN A 121 4.75 -7.41 0.41
N GLN A 122 5.87 -6.69 0.50
CA GLN A 122 6.08 -5.65 1.51
C GLN A 122 6.46 -4.33 0.84
N TRP A 123 5.84 -4.03 -0.30
CA TRP A 123 6.25 -2.95 -1.18
C TRP A 123 6.06 -1.59 -0.49
N ASN A 124 7.18 -0.91 -0.26
CA ASN A 124 7.20 0.41 0.33
C ASN A 124 7.00 1.47 -0.75
N VAL A 125 5.74 1.82 -1.02
CA VAL A 125 5.36 2.76 -2.07
C VAL A 125 5.81 4.21 -1.80
N SER A 126 6.15 4.59 -0.56
CA SER A 126 6.55 5.98 -0.23
C SER A 126 7.95 6.35 -0.69
N THR A 127 8.81 5.36 -0.94
CA THR A 127 10.21 5.56 -1.37
C THR A 127 10.42 5.37 -2.88
N VAL A 128 9.34 5.10 -3.62
CA VAL A 128 9.43 4.56 -4.98
C VAL A 128 9.25 5.63 -6.04
N HIS A 129 9.93 5.43 -7.18
CA HIS A 129 9.72 6.25 -8.36
C HIS A 129 8.33 5.98 -8.96
N THR A 130 7.54 7.03 -9.15
CA THR A 130 6.17 6.97 -9.71
C THR A 130 6.00 6.24 -11.05
N ARG A 131 7.07 6.02 -11.81
CA ARG A 131 7.05 5.39 -13.14
C ARG A 131 7.19 3.86 -13.09
N THR A 132 6.72 3.21 -12.03
CA THR A 132 6.87 1.75 -11.84
C THR A 132 6.19 0.94 -12.96
N PHE A 133 4.99 1.35 -13.39
CA PHE A 133 4.18 0.60 -14.35
C PHE A 133 4.11 1.25 -15.75
N THR A 134 4.99 2.20 -16.09
CA THR A 134 4.91 2.93 -17.39
C THR A 134 5.03 2.04 -18.62
N ASN A 135 5.67 0.88 -18.49
CA ASN A 135 5.95 -0.03 -19.61
C ASN A 135 4.90 -1.13 -19.80
N VAL A 136 3.89 -1.24 -18.92
CA VAL A 136 2.86 -2.29 -18.98
C VAL A 136 1.53 -1.76 -19.50
N GLN A 137 1.54 -1.19 -20.70
CA GLN A 137 0.38 -0.53 -21.34
C GLN A 137 -0.79 -1.47 -21.65
N ASN A 138 -0.52 -2.77 -21.72
CA ASN A 138 -1.52 -3.81 -22.02
C ASN A 138 -2.08 -4.52 -20.78
N LEU A 139 -1.74 -4.03 -19.58
CA LEU A 139 -2.13 -4.68 -18.33
C LEU A 139 -3.65 -4.66 -18.16
N LYS A 140 -4.23 -5.86 -17.96
CA LYS A 140 -5.65 -6.09 -17.70
C LYS A 140 -5.92 -6.48 -16.26
N LYS A 141 -4.97 -7.11 -15.58
CA LYS A 141 -5.11 -7.52 -14.18
C LYS A 141 -3.89 -7.12 -13.37
N LEU A 142 -4.12 -6.40 -12.30
CA LEU A 142 -3.11 -6.04 -11.31
C LEU A 142 -3.59 -6.54 -9.94
N ASN A 143 -2.79 -7.41 -9.33
CA ASN A 143 -3.03 -7.89 -7.98
C ASN A 143 -1.98 -7.32 -7.03
N LEU A 144 -2.42 -6.48 -6.11
CA LEU A 144 -1.66 -5.87 -5.02
C LEU A 144 -2.28 -6.22 -3.66
N SER A 145 -2.95 -7.37 -3.54
CA SER A 145 -3.55 -7.84 -2.28
C SER A 145 -2.46 -8.08 -1.24
N ASP A 146 -2.59 -7.51 -0.05
CA ASP A 146 -1.57 -7.60 1.02
C ASP A 146 -0.14 -7.33 0.51
N ALA A 147 0.02 -6.31 -0.33
CA ALA A 147 1.29 -6.04 -1.01
C ALA A 147 2.04 -4.83 -0.44
N LEU A 148 1.38 -3.97 0.34
CA LEU A 148 1.90 -2.67 0.73
C LEU A 148 2.31 -2.63 2.21
N HIS A 149 3.55 -2.20 2.45
CA HIS A 149 4.10 -2.02 3.79
C HIS A 149 4.93 -0.74 3.86
N ASP A 150 4.49 0.22 4.66
CA ASP A 150 5.24 1.43 4.97
C ASP A 150 5.61 1.40 6.45
N GLU A 151 6.91 1.57 6.72
CA GLU A 151 7.46 1.62 8.07
C GLU A 151 7.05 2.88 8.83
N ILE A 152 6.60 3.93 8.12
CA ILE A 152 6.34 5.26 8.66
C ILE A 152 4.87 5.41 9.06
N ASP A 153 3.95 5.29 8.10
CA ASP A 153 2.51 5.39 8.38
C ASP A 153 1.66 4.69 7.32
N SER A 154 1.10 3.54 7.70
CA SER A 154 0.15 2.77 6.88
C SER A 154 -1.04 3.59 6.34
N LYS A 155 -1.38 4.71 6.98
CA LYS A 155 -2.47 5.61 6.55
C LYS A 155 -2.16 6.37 5.25
N VAL A 156 -0.90 6.37 4.79
CA VAL A 156 -0.45 7.12 3.61
C VAL A 156 -0.26 6.22 2.38
N HIS A 157 -0.37 4.89 2.52
CA HIS A 157 -0.17 3.94 1.40
C HIS A 157 -0.91 4.35 0.13
N ILE A 158 -2.22 4.63 0.25
CA ILE A 158 -3.06 4.96 -0.90
C ILE A 158 -2.71 6.33 -1.52
N LYS A 159 -2.17 7.27 -0.72
CA LYS A 159 -1.76 8.60 -1.18
C LYS A 159 -0.47 8.57 -2.00
N HIS A 160 0.42 7.60 -1.76
CA HIS A 160 1.58 7.37 -2.61
C HIS A 160 1.22 6.48 -3.80
N LEU A 161 0.41 5.44 -3.58
CA LEU A 161 -0.04 4.55 -4.64
C LEU A 161 -0.80 5.30 -5.74
N ARG A 162 -1.63 6.29 -5.39
CA ARG A 162 -2.31 7.13 -6.39
C ARG A 162 -1.33 7.86 -7.32
N LEU A 163 -0.17 8.27 -6.82
CA LEU A 163 0.85 8.94 -7.64
C LEU A 163 1.45 7.97 -8.66
N VAL A 164 1.68 6.72 -8.26
CA VAL A 164 2.09 5.66 -9.19
C VAL A 164 1.00 5.42 -10.24
N PHE A 165 -0.26 5.31 -9.80
CA PHE A 165 -1.40 5.05 -10.70
C PHE A 165 -1.64 6.18 -11.72
N LEU A 166 -1.47 7.45 -11.32
CA LEU A 166 -1.60 8.59 -12.24
C LEU A 166 -0.56 8.58 -13.36
N GLU A 167 0.64 8.09 -13.07
CA GLU A 167 1.74 7.95 -14.05
C GLU A 167 1.68 6.62 -14.82
N SER A 168 0.67 5.78 -14.57
CA SER A 168 0.55 4.45 -15.15
C SER A 168 -0.45 4.41 -16.32
N PRO A 169 -0.13 3.72 -17.43
CA PRO A 169 -0.98 3.64 -18.64
C PRO A 169 -2.12 2.62 -18.50
N PHE A 170 -2.85 2.62 -17.38
CA PHE A 170 -3.88 1.63 -17.04
C PHE A 170 -5.22 1.80 -17.77
N THR A 171 -5.17 2.06 -19.08
CA THR A 171 -6.35 2.23 -19.94
C THR A 171 -7.11 0.93 -20.21
N LYS A 172 -6.44 -0.23 -20.11
CA LYS A 172 -7.00 -1.56 -20.34
C LYS A 172 -7.22 -2.37 -19.06
N LEU A 173 -7.00 -1.78 -17.89
CA LEU A 173 -7.08 -2.48 -16.61
C LEU A 173 -8.54 -2.85 -16.33
N GLU A 174 -8.82 -4.15 -16.20
CA GLU A 174 -10.15 -4.71 -15.96
C GLU A 174 -10.33 -5.19 -14.52
N VAL A 175 -9.24 -5.65 -13.88
CA VAL A 175 -9.25 -6.18 -12.51
C VAL A 175 -8.15 -5.52 -11.69
N LEU A 176 -8.54 -4.91 -10.58
CA LEU A 176 -7.64 -4.33 -9.59
C LEU A 176 -7.96 -4.91 -8.21
N ALA A 177 -7.01 -5.64 -7.64
CA ALA A 177 -7.12 -6.17 -6.28
C ALA A 177 -6.20 -5.38 -5.35
N LEU A 178 -6.79 -4.80 -4.31
CA LEU A 178 -6.17 -3.91 -3.33
C LEU A 178 -6.61 -4.26 -1.89
N ASP A 179 -7.16 -5.45 -1.69
CA ASP A 179 -7.57 -5.91 -0.38
C ASP A 179 -6.37 -6.10 0.57
N ASN A 180 -6.64 -6.08 1.87
CA ASN A 180 -5.64 -6.33 2.93
C ASN A 180 -4.47 -5.31 2.97
N ASN A 181 -4.63 -4.09 2.46
CA ASN A 181 -3.56 -3.07 2.43
C ASN A 181 -3.65 -1.99 3.52
N LYS A 182 -4.54 -2.17 4.51
CA LYS A 182 -4.72 -1.28 5.67
C LYS A 182 -5.07 0.17 5.28
N PHE A 183 -5.73 0.39 4.14
CA PHE A 183 -6.14 1.72 3.73
C PHE A 183 -7.15 2.32 4.72
N SER A 184 -6.81 3.45 5.33
CA SER A 184 -7.67 4.14 6.30
C SER A 184 -8.26 5.46 5.79
N VAL A 185 -7.91 5.87 4.56
CA VAL A 185 -8.35 7.12 3.94
C VAL A 185 -8.77 6.83 2.51
N TYR A 186 -9.86 7.43 2.07
CA TYR A 186 -10.28 7.47 0.67
C TYR A 186 -10.83 8.86 0.37
N ASP A 187 -9.96 9.75 -0.08
CA ASP A 187 -10.26 11.16 -0.33
C ASP A 187 -10.69 11.43 -1.78
N ALA A 188 -10.97 12.71 -2.09
CA ALA A 188 -11.39 13.13 -3.43
C ALA A 188 -10.34 12.83 -4.51
N ASP A 189 -9.07 13.01 -4.20
CA ASP A 189 -7.99 12.70 -5.12
C ASP A 189 -7.93 11.20 -5.42
N THR A 190 -8.06 10.36 -4.39
CA THR A 190 -8.11 8.90 -4.54
C THR A 190 -9.28 8.49 -5.42
N ALA A 191 -10.46 9.07 -5.17
CA ALA A 191 -11.64 8.86 -6.00
C ALA A 191 -11.40 9.24 -7.47
N ASN A 192 -10.79 10.41 -7.71
CA ASN A 192 -10.49 10.89 -9.05
C ASN A 192 -9.47 9.99 -9.77
N THR A 193 -8.44 9.53 -9.07
CA THR A 193 -7.47 8.55 -9.61
C THR A 193 -8.17 7.24 -9.97
N MET A 194 -9.06 6.72 -9.13
CA MET A 194 -9.80 5.48 -9.45
C MET A 194 -10.69 5.65 -10.70
N CYS A 195 -11.23 6.86 -10.92
CA CYS A 195 -12.02 7.15 -12.12
C CYS A 195 -11.21 7.16 -13.43
N THR A 196 -9.87 7.15 -13.39
CA THR A 196 -9.05 7.04 -14.61
C THR A 196 -9.04 5.62 -15.19
N PHE A 197 -9.43 4.61 -14.41
CA PHE A 197 -9.53 3.21 -14.84
C PHE A 197 -10.84 2.97 -15.61
N THR A 198 -10.90 3.49 -16.84
CA THR A 198 -12.12 3.51 -17.67
C THR A 198 -12.61 2.12 -18.10
N SER A 199 -11.74 1.11 -18.09
CA SER A 199 -12.07 -0.28 -18.45
C SER A 199 -12.31 -1.19 -17.24
N LEU A 200 -12.29 -0.65 -16.01
CA LEU A 200 -12.32 -1.46 -14.80
C LEU A 200 -13.67 -2.15 -14.61
N LYS A 201 -13.64 -3.47 -14.44
CA LYS A 201 -14.81 -4.33 -14.20
C LYS A 201 -14.86 -4.84 -12.77
N ARG A 202 -13.71 -5.06 -12.14
CA ARG A 202 -13.61 -5.60 -10.77
C ARG A 202 -12.65 -4.79 -9.94
N LEU A 203 -13.14 -4.27 -8.82
CA LEU A 203 -12.36 -3.57 -7.81
C LEU A 203 -12.55 -4.26 -6.45
N ASN A 204 -11.46 -4.83 -5.92
CA ASN A 204 -11.45 -5.40 -4.58
C ASN A 204 -10.73 -4.45 -3.62
N LEU A 205 -11.48 -3.93 -2.64
CA LEU A 205 -10.98 -3.10 -1.54
C LEU A 205 -11.29 -3.74 -0.18
N ALA A 206 -11.63 -5.03 -0.14
CA ALA A 206 -11.99 -5.73 1.09
C ALA A 206 -10.86 -5.71 2.12
N HIS A 207 -11.17 -5.95 3.39
CA HIS A 207 -10.16 -6.07 4.45
C HIS A 207 -9.20 -4.87 4.54
N ASN A 208 -9.73 -3.67 4.33
CA ASN A 208 -9.04 -2.42 4.62
C ASN A 208 -9.70 -1.75 5.84
N ILE A 209 -9.40 -0.48 6.09
CA ILE A 209 -9.91 0.28 7.24
C ILE A 209 -10.65 1.53 6.77
N ILE A 210 -11.27 1.45 5.58
CA ILE A 210 -11.84 2.61 4.89
C ILE A 210 -13.13 3.02 5.61
N PRO A 211 -13.22 4.23 6.19
CA PRO A 211 -14.42 4.66 6.91
C PRO A 211 -15.54 5.12 5.98
N SER A 212 -15.18 5.61 4.80
CA SER A 212 -16.09 6.11 3.78
C SER A 212 -15.36 6.27 2.46
N LEU A 213 -16.08 6.15 1.35
CA LEU A 213 -15.58 6.45 0.00
C LEU A 213 -16.72 7.00 -0.86
N THR A 214 -16.39 7.63 -1.98
CA THR A 214 -17.38 8.07 -2.98
C THR A 214 -16.74 8.17 -4.37
N PHE A 215 -17.56 8.24 -5.41
CA PHE A 215 -17.13 8.45 -6.79
C PHE A 215 -17.83 9.70 -7.34
N TYR A 216 -17.09 10.81 -7.46
CA TYR A 216 -17.67 12.14 -7.69
C TYR A 216 -18.18 12.37 -9.12
N HIS A 217 -17.69 11.62 -10.11
CA HIS A 217 -18.01 11.86 -11.52
C HIS A 217 -19.15 10.95 -12.03
N LYS A 218 -20.11 11.52 -12.76
CA LYS A 218 -21.26 10.81 -13.35
C LYS A 218 -20.89 9.65 -14.29
N ARG A 219 -19.68 9.64 -14.83
CA ARG A 219 -19.13 8.61 -15.73
C ARG A 219 -17.92 7.87 -15.12
N CYS A 220 -17.77 7.94 -13.80
CA CYS A 220 -16.73 7.17 -13.12
C CYS A 220 -17.09 5.68 -13.15
N LEU A 221 -16.14 4.81 -13.53
CA LEU A 221 -16.26 3.36 -13.42
C LEU A 221 -17.54 2.76 -14.05
N THR A 222 -17.96 3.25 -15.22
CA THR A 222 -19.21 2.83 -15.88
C THR A 222 -19.24 1.37 -16.35
N HIS A 223 -18.11 0.68 -16.34
CA HIS A 223 -17.99 -0.74 -16.70
C HIS A 223 -17.85 -1.65 -15.46
N LEU A 224 -17.94 -1.09 -14.25
CA LEU A 224 -17.70 -1.84 -13.03
C LEU A 224 -18.85 -2.83 -12.77
N GLU A 225 -18.51 -4.11 -12.69
CA GLU A 225 -19.42 -5.22 -12.48
C GLU A 225 -19.36 -5.71 -11.03
N HIS A 226 -18.18 -5.62 -10.39
CA HIS A 226 -18.00 -6.05 -9.01
C HIS A 226 -17.18 -5.06 -8.19
N LEU A 227 -17.74 -4.67 -7.06
CA LEU A 227 -17.09 -3.84 -6.05
C LEU A 227 -17.14 -4.56 -4.70
N ASP A 228 -15.97 -4.93 -4.16
CA ASP A 228 -15.90 -5.52 -2.83
C ASP A 228 -15.37 -4.48 -1.82
N LEU A 229 -16.22 -4.15 -0.84
CA LEU A 229 -15.96 -3.25 0.28
C LEU A 229 -16.12 -3.99 1.61
N SER A 230 -16.16 -5.33 1.60
CA SER A 230 -16.34 -6.11 2.81
C SER A 230 -15.20 -5.94 3.80
N TYR A 231 -15.49 -6.11 5.09
CA TYR A 231 -14.51 -5.99 6.16
C TYR A 231 -13.71 -4.69 6.10
N ASN A 232 -14.42 -3.57 5.95
CA ASN A 232 -13.89 -2.21 6.12
C ASN A 232 -14.50 -1.58 7.39
N SER A 233 -14.29 -0.29 7.58
CA SER A 233 -14.82 0.47 8.73
C SER A 233 -15.97 1.41 8.34
N ILE A 234 -16.76 1.05 7.32
CA ILE A 234 -17.88 1.87 6.86
C ILE A 234 -19.00 1.81 7.89
N SER A 235 -19.21 2.90 8.61
CA SER A 235 -20.24 2.98 9.65
C SER A 235 -21.54 3.65 9.18
N THR A 236 -21.44 4.61 8.25
CA THR A 236 -22.60 5.34 7.69
C THR A 236 -22.36 5.68 6.22
N PHE A 237 -23.44 5.96 5.48
CA PHE A 237 -23.38 6.35 4.07
C PHE A 237 -23.76 7.82 3.83
N LYS A 238 -23.89 8.60 4.91
CA LYS A 238 -24.23 10.01 4.82
C LYS A 238 -23.09 10.76 4.11
N PRO A 239 -23.37 11.58 3.08
CA PRO A 239 -22.34 12.38 2.44
C PRO A 239 -21.69 13.34 3.45
N TYR A 240 -20.36 13.42 3.45
CA TYR A 240 -19.62 14.42 4.24
C TYR A 240 -19.73 15.85 3.67
N SER A 241 -20.39 16.04 2.53
CA SER A 241 -20.44 17.32 1.77
C SER A 241 -21.69 17.41 0.90
N ASN A 242 -21.88 18.54 0.21
CA ASN A 242 -22.96 18.77 -0.78
C ASN A 242 -22.83 17.93 -2.07
N HIS A 243 -21.91 16.96 -2.11
CA HIS A 243 -21.75 16.04 -3.23
C HIS A 243 -22.67 14.81 -3.07
N ASN A 244 -23.00 14.21 -4.21
CA ASN A 244 -23.68 12.93 -4.22
C ASN A 244 -22.82 11.86 -3.52
N GLY A 245 -23.39 11.16 -2.54
CA GLY A 245 -22.71 10.11 -1.79
C GLY A 245 -22.56 8.81 -2.57
N LEU A 246 -21.86 7.84 -1.98
CA LEU A 246 -21.58 6.53 -2.57
C LEU A 246 -22.82 5.86 -3.19
N LEU A 247 -23.95 5.88 -2.47
CA LEU A 247 -25.19 5.22 -2.90
C LEU A 247 -25.69 5.75 -4.25
N PHE A 248 -25.57 7.05 -4.48
CA PHE A 248 -25.90 7.64 -5.79
C PHE A 248 -24.95 7.15 -6.87
N SER A 249 -23.64 7.10 -6.59
CA SER A 249 -22.66 6.61 -7.55
C SER A 249 -22.89 5.15 -7.93
N LEU A 250 -23.27 4.30 -6.98
CA LEU A 250 -23.62 2.90 -7.24
C LEU A 250 -24.86 2.78 -8.13
N ASP A 251 -25.93 3.55 -7.86
CA ASP A 251 -27.12 3.61 -8.73
C ASP A 251 -26.77 4.09 -10.15
N GLN A 252 -25.79 4.98 -10.30
CA GLN A 252 -25.33 5.46 -11.61
C GLN A 252 -24.53 4.41 -12.37
N ILE A 253 -23.66 3.67 -11.69
CA ILE A 253 -22.90 2.56 -12.28
C ILE A 253 -23.85 1.45 -12.72
N GLN A 254 -24.85 1.10 -11.89
CA GLN A 254 -25.88 0.10 -12.22
C GLN A 254 -26.64 0.38 -13.52
N LYS A 255 -26.79 1.65 -13.91
CA LYS A 255 -27.43 2.02 -15.19
C LYS A 255 -26.60 1.65 -16.41
N ALA A 256 -25.29 1.51 -16.24
CA ALA A 256 -24.34 1.22 -17.31
C ALA A 256 -23.84 -0.23 -17.29
N SER A 257 -23.81 -0.87 -16.12
CA SER A 257 -23.33 -2.24 -15.91
C SER A 257 -24.18 -2.99 -14.88
N ASN A 258 -24.18 -4.31 -14.93
CA ASN A 258 -24.84 -5.13 -13.91
C ASN A 258 -23.95 -5.21 -12.65
N LEU A 259 -24.12 -4.26 -11.73
CA LEU A 259 -23.23 -4.08 -10.59
C LEU A 259 -23.62 -5.00 -9.42
N SER A 260 -22.62 -5.69 -8.89
CA SER A 260 -22.66 -6.37 -7.60
C SER A 260 -21.75 -5.66 -6.60
N VAL A 261 -22.27 -5.34 -5.42
CA VAL A 261 -21.52 -4.73 -4.32
C VAL A 261 -21.55 -5.58 -3.07
N ASN A 262 -20.42 -5.71 -2.39
CA ASN A 262 -20.29 -6.41 -1.13
C ASN A 262 -19.93 -5.43 -0.01
N PHE A 263 -20.80 -5.29 1.00
CA PHE A 263 -20.55 -4.48 2.19
C PHE A 263 -20.43 -5.32 3.47
N TYR A 264 -20.37 -6.64 3.35
CA TYR A 264 -20.42 -7.54 4.51
C TYR A 264 -19.27 -7.27 5.49
N GLY A 265 -19.52 -7.40 6.80
CA GLY A 265 -18.47 -7.27 7.82
C GLY A 265 -17.99 -5.84 8.09
N ASN A 266 -18.74 -4.81 7.68
CA ASN A 266 -18.52 -3.42 8.12
C ASN A 266 -19.25 -3.13 9.45
N GLU A 267 -18.75 -2.16 10.20
CA GLU A 267 -19.27 -1.76 11.51
C GLU A 267 -20.39 -0.71 11.42
N PHE A 268 -21.55 -1.13 10.90
CA PHE A 268 -22.67 -0.22 10.65
C PHE A 268 -23.27 0.38 11.92
N ASN A 269 -23.35 1.71 11.98
CA ASN A 269 -24.02 2.45 13.04
C ASN A 269 -25.46 2.78 12.60
N CYS A 270 -26.46 2.09 13.15
CA CYS A 270 -27.85 2.15 12.71
C CYS A 270 -28.65 3.28 13.40
N ASP A 271 -28.09 4.48 13.40
CA ASP A 271 -28.77 5.70 13.83
C ASP A 271 -29.51 6.40 12.66
N CYS A 272 -30.03 7.62 12.87
CA CYS A 272 -30.74 8.36 11.82
C CYS A 272 -29.91 8.63 10.55
N LYS A 273 -28.57 8.58 10.61
CA LYS A 273 -27.70 8.78 9.44
C LYS A 273 -27.68 7.57 8.52
N MET A 274 -28.19 6.43 8.99
CA MET A 274 -28.25 5.18 8.23
C MET A 274 -29.57 5.00 7.47
N GLN A 275 -30.55 5.89 7.69
CA GLN A 275 -31.87 5.83 7.07
C GLN A 275 -31.79 5.79 5.53
N ASP A 276 -30.94 6.62 4.92
CA ASP A 276 -30.76 6.66 3.46
C ASP A 276 -30.26 5.32 2.91
N PHE A 277 -29.35 4.65 3.63
CA PHE A 277 -28.85 3.33 3.22
C PHE A 277 -29.89 2.25 3.38
N HIS A 278 -30.63 2.26 4.50
CA HIS A 278 -31.75 1.36 4.72
C HIS A 278 -32.82 1.50 3.60
N ASP A 279 -33.19 2.73 3.25
CA ASP A 279 -34.18 2.99 2.21
C ASP A 279 -33.62 2.64 0.82
N TRP A 280 -32.33 2.92 0.56
CA TRP A 280 -31.63 2.50 -0.65
C TRP A 280 -31.63 0.98 -0.81
N LEU A 281 -31.34 0.22 0.25
CA LEU A 281 -31.38 -1.25 0.22
C LEU A 281 -32.76 -1.76 -0.22
N LYS A 282 -33.86 -1.10 0.12
CA LYS A 282 -35.20 -1.55 -0.29
C LYS A 282 -35.50 -1.32 -1.77
N ARG A 283 -34.95 -0.26 -2.37
CA ARG A 283 -35.30 0.17 -3.73
C ARG A 283 -34.23 -0.10 -4.79
N THR A 284 -32.99 -0.36 -4.40
CA THR A 284 -31.87 -0.44 -5.36
C THR A 284 -31.99 -1.66 -6.28
N GLU A 285 -31.58 -1.47 -7.53
CA GLU A 285 -31.40 -2.55 -8.51
C GLU A 285 -29.99 -3.16 -8.45
N VAL A 286 -29.08 -2.56 -7.68
CA VAL A 286 -27.73 -3.10 -7.46
C VAL A 286 -27.83 -4.44 -6.72
N HIS A 287 -27.11 -5.44 -7.20
CA HIS A 287 -27.00 -6.71 -6.47
C HIS A 287 -26.14 -6.54 -5.22
N VAL A 288 -26.77 -6.51 -4.04
CA VAL A 288 -26.06 -6.42 -2.75
C VAL A 288 -25.78 -7.82 -2.22
N PHE A 289 -24.50 -8.21 -2.18
CA PHE A 289 -24.07 -9.52 -1.68
C PHE A 289 -24.48 -9.70 -0.22
N LYS A 290 -25.11 -10.85 0.09
CA LYS A 290 -25.61 -11.20 1.42
C LYS A 290 -26.39 -10.06 2.11
N LYS A 291 -27.21 -9.33 1.34
CA LYS A 291 -28.04 -8.20 1.79
C LYS A 291 -28.73 -8.39 3.15
N ASN A 292 -29.32 -9.57 3.39
CA ASN A 292 -30.04 -9.85 4.64
C ASN A 292 -29.12 -10.10 5.86
N SER A 293 -27.83 -10.34 5.62
CA SER A 293 -26.80 -10.56 6.64
C SER A 293 -26.04 -9.29 7.01
N LEU A 294 -26.43 -8.12 6.50
CA LEU A 294 -25.88 -6.84 6.94
C LEU A 294 -26.49 -6.50 8.31
N ILE A 295 -25.65 -6.41 9.34
CA ILE A 295 -26.06 -6.25 10.74
C ILE A 295 -25.59 -4.93 11.35
N CYS A 296 -26.34 -4.41 12.30
CA CYS A 296 -25.98 -3.23 13.06
C CYS A 296 -24.97 -3.56 14.16
N HIS A 297 -23.99 -2.69 14.35
CA HIS A 297 -22.93 -2.78 15.37
C HIS A 297 -23.04 -1.65 16.40
N ASP A 298 -24.12 -0.87 16.37
CA ASP A 298 -24.42 0.14 17.37
C ASP A 298 -24.94 -0.49 18.67
N GLY A 299 -24.88 0.27 19.77
CA GLY A 299 -25.35 -0.23 21.07
C GLY A 299 -26.85 -0.53 21.13
N LEU A 300 -27.67 0.18 20.33
CA LEU A 300 -29.13 0.09 20.38
C LEU A 300 -29.68 -1.08 19.54
N HIS A 301 -29.11 -1.33 18.36
CA HIS A 301 -29.60 -2.34 17.41
C HIS A 301 -28.60 -3.48 17.21
N PHE A 302 -27.65 -3.67 18.13
CA PHE A 302 -26.58 -4.65 18.03
C PHE A 302 -27.04 -6.01 17.50
N ASN A 303 -26.35 -6.50 16.46
CA ASN A 303 -26.58 -7.78 15.80
C ASN A 303 -27.96 -7.95 15.12
N ARG A 304 -28.76 -6.88 14.98
CA ARG A 304 -30.01 -6.89 14.20
C ARG A 304 -29.72 -6.61 12.73
N SER A 305 -30.47 -7.25 11.84
CA SER A 305 -30.35 -7.04 10.40
C SER A 305 -30.89 -5.68 9.99
N ILE A 306 -30.08 -4.89 9.27
CA ILE A 306 -30.43 -3.54 8.81
C ILE A 306 -31.72 -3.56 8.01
N VAL A 307 -31.86 -4.53 7.10
CA VAL A 307 -33.02 -4.66 6.19
C VAL A 307 -34.32 -4.91 6.94
N SER A 308 -34.23 -5.56 8.11
CA SER A 308 -35.39 -5.92 8.93
C SER A 308 -35.86 -4.81 9.88
N LEU A 309 -35.03 -3.78 10.09
CA LEU A 309 -35.36 -2.70 11.01
C LEU A 309 -36.50 -1.83 10.45
N PRO A 310 -37.51 -1.45 11.26
CA PRO A 310 -38.46 -0.42 10.90
C PRO A 310 -37.79 0.93 10.71
N SER A 311 -38.22 1.71 9.72
CA SER A 311 -37.68 3.06 9.45
C SER A 311 -37.75 3.99 10.67
N ALA A 312 -38.74 3.79 11.56
CA ALA A 312 -38.93 4.60 12.77
C ALA A 312 -37.88 4.34 13.87
N GLU A 313 -37.10 3.25 13.78
CA GLU A 313 -36.03 2.95 14.75
C GLU A 313 -34.71 3.68 14.44
N PHE A 314 -34.53 4.21 13.22
CA PHE A 314 -33.36 5.01 12.84
C PHE A 314 -33.46 6.44 13.38
N VAL A 315 -33.25 6.61 14.70
CA VAL A 315 -33.37 7.89 15.40
C VAL A 315 -32.01 8.35 15.91
N CYS A 316 -31.70 9.64 15.74
CA CYS A 316 -30.57 10.26 16.43
C CYS A 316 -31.10 10.89 17.71
N LEU A 317 -30.46 10.60 18.83
CA LEU A 317 -30.74 11.32 20.07
C LEU A 317 -30.42 12.80 19.84
N SER A 318 -31.43 13.66 19.90
CA SER A 318 -31.30 15.12 19.78
C SER A 318 -30.51 15.65 20.98
N GLY A 319 -29.19 15.58 20.85
CA GLY A 319 -28.25 15.96 21.89
C GLY A 319 -26.79 16.05 21.44
N ASP A 320 -26.51 16.09 20.13
CA ASP A 320 -25.15 16.42 19.65
C ASP A 320 -25.16 17.11 18.28
N SER A 321 -25.83 18.26 18.22
CA SER A 321 -25.47 19.31 17.27
C SER A 321 -24.20 19.99 17.78
N SER A 322 -23.06 19.66 17.17
CA SER A 322 -21.83 20.47 17.19
C SER A 322 -21.53 21.15 18.54
N SER A 323 -21.11 20.37 19.53
CA SER A 323 -20.22 20.91 20.54
C SER A 323 -18.97 20.06 20.55
N ASN A 324 -17.81 20.71 20.54
CA ASN A 324 -16.57 20.13 21.06
C ASN A 324 -16.82 19.73 22.52
N ARG A 325 -17.53 18.62 22.76
CA ARG A 325 -17.42 17.87 24.00
C ARG A 325 -16.32 16.88 23.73
N SER A 326 -15.11 17.39 23.93
CA SER A 326 -13.99 16.59 24.36
C SER A 326 -14.51 15.57 25.38
N SER A 327 -14.59 14.31 24.97
CA SER A 327 -14.74 13.18 25.88
C SER A 327 -13.44 13.10 26.68
N SER A 328 -13.30 14.04 27.62
CA SER A 328 -12.05 14.33 28.30
C SER A 328 -12.24 14.62 29.77
N SER A 329 -13.43 14.46 30.36
CA SER A 329 -13.54 14.53 31.82
C SER A 329 -12.89 13.31 32.49
N ALA A 330 -13.16 12.10 31.98
CA ALA A 330 -12.54 10.88 32.47
C ALA A 330 -11.06 10.77 32.08
N ALA A 331 -10.71 11.07 30.82
CA ALA A 331 -9.32 10.99 30.35
C ALA A 331 -8.40 12.04 31.00
N VAL A 332 -8.89 13.28 31.20
CA VAL A 332 -8.13 14.30 31.95
C VAL A 332 -8.04 13.91 33.42
N GLY A 333 -9.10 13.34 34.02
CA GLY A 333 -9.03 12.79 35.37
C GLY A 333 -7.97 11.69 35.52
N VAL A 334 -7.89 10.77 34.56
CA VAL A 334 -6.86 9.70 34.54
C VAL A 334 -5.46 10.28 34.34
N LEU A 335 -5.28 11.27 33.45
CA LEU A 335 -3.98 11.90 33.23
C LEU A 335 -3.52 12.72 34.44
N VAL A 336 -4.43 13.46 35.08
CA VAL A 336 -4.12 14.23 36.30
C VAL A 336 -3.77 13.28 37.45
N THR A 337 -4.52 12.19 37.63
CA THR A 337 -4.21 11.20 38.67
C THR A 337 -2.89 10.49 38.40
N MET A 338 -2.59 10.13 37.15
CA MET A 338 -1.27 9.57 36.77
C MET A 338 -0.13 10.56 37.03
N PHE A 339 -0.32 11.84 36.73
CA PHE A 339 0.70 12.87 36.97
C PHE A 339 0.94 13.12 38.47
N VAL A 340 -0.13 13.13 39.28
CA VAL A 340 -0.03 13.23 40.74
C VAL A 340 0.69 12.02 41.32
N LEU A 341 0.34 10.81 40.87
CA LEU A 341 1.02 9.59 41.32
C LEU A 341 2.50 9.57 40.93
N LEU A 342 2.83 10.03 39.72
CA LEU A 342 4.22 10.16 39.27
C LEU A 342 4.99 11.19 40.10
N ALA A 343 4.39 12.34 40.39
CA ALA A 343 5.01 13.37 41.23
C ALA A 343 5.26 12.87 42.66
N ILE A 344 4.31 12.15 43.26
CA ILE A 344 4.48 11.51 44.57
C ILE A 344 5.61 10.48 44.51
N PHE A 345 5.61 9.61 43.49
CA PHE A 345 6.63 8.59 43.31
C PHE A 345 8.05 9.19 43.17
N LEU A 346 8.20 10.21 42.34
CA LEU A 346 9.47 10.94 42.19
C LEU A 346 9.89 11.65 43.49
N SER A 347 8.94 12.21 44.23
CA SER A 347 9.22 12.82 45.54
C SER A 347 9.69 11.79 46.57
N VAL A 348 9.08 10.60 46.57
CA VAL A 348 9.50 9.48 47.43
C VAL A 348 10.89 8.98 47.03
N ILE A 349 11.17 8.84 45.73
CA ILE A 349 12.52 8.48 45.25
C ILE A 349 13.54 9.54 45.68
N ALA A 350 13.25 10.83 45.48
CA ALA A 350 14.12 11.92 45.87
C ALA A 350 14.36 11.93 47.39
N TYR A 351 13.35 11.58 48.20
CA TYR A 351 13.47 11.45 49.64
C TYR A 351 14.34 10.25 50.04
N ILE A 352 14.10 9.06 49.47
CA ILE A 352 14.87 7.84 49.75
C ILE A 352 16.33 8.00 49.32
N LYS A 353 16.56 8.65 48.16
CA LYS A 353 17.89 8.88 47.59
C LYS A 353 18.49 10.23 47.99
N ARG A 354 17.92 10.93 48.99
CA ARG A 354 18.32 12.30 49.35
C ARG A 354 19.81 12.44 49.66
N ASP A 355 20.42 11.43 50.26
CA ASP A 355 21.84 11.47 50.63
C ASP A 355 22.76 11.19 49.43
N THR A 356 22.34 10.31 48.52
CA THR A 356 23.02 10.08 47.23
C THR A 356 22.93 11.31 46.32
N ILE A 357 21.76 11.95 46.24
CA ILE A 357 21.54 13.18 45.46
C ILE A 357 22.37 14.34 46.02
N LYS A 358 22.43 14.50 47.35
CA LYS A 358 23.32 15.48 48.00
C LYS A 358 24.80 15.20 47.69
N HIS A 359 25.24 13.95 47.70
CA HIS A 359 26.59 13.59 47.30
C HIS A 359 26.89 13.90 45.82
N PHE A 360 25.94 13.65 44.92
CA PHE A 360 26.08 13.98 43.49
C PHE A 360 26.15 15.51 43.25
N VAL A 361 25.30 16.29 43.94
CA VAL A 361 25.31 17.77 43.82
C VAL A 361 26.57 18.38 44.44
N THR A 362 27.09 17.82 45.53
CA THR A 362 28.37 18.27 46.13
C THR A 362 29.59 17.83 45.30
N SER A 363 29.53 16.68 44.62
CA SER A 363 30.53 16.23 43.64
C SER A 363 30.66 17.19 42.46
N PHE A 364 29.54 17.76 41.99
CA PHE A 364 29.54 18.72 40.88
C PHE A 364 30.12 20.10 41.26
N LYS A 365 30.19 20.42 42.57
CA LYS A 365 30.72 21.70 43.09
C LYS A 365 32.23 21.68 43.41
N ARG A 366 32.96 20.59 43.13
CA ARG A 366 34.43 20.58 43.24
C ARG A 366 35.09 20.73 41.86
N PRO A 367 35.73 21.87 41.54
CA PRO A 367 36.52 21.97 40.31
C PRO A 367 37.83 21.18 40.47
N SER A 368 38.14 20.33 39.50
CA SER A 368 39.42 19.63 39.40
C SER A 368 40.53 20.60 38.99
N MET A 369 41.44 20.95 39.90
CA MET A 369 42.76 21.44 39.50
C MET A 369 43.66 20.23 39.22
N ALA A 370 43.95 20.00 37.95
CA ALA A 370 45.11 19.24 37.51
C ALA A 370 45.91 20.09 36.51
N LYS A 371 47.22 20.16 36.79
CA LYS A 371 48.26 20.96 36.14
C LYS A 371 48.34 20.78 34.61
N SER A 372 48.66 21.87 33.90
CA SER A 372 49.55 21.81 32.74
C SER A 372 50.37 23.10 32.59
N HIS A 373 51.69 22.95 32.58
CA HIS A 373 52.65 23.93 32.08
C HIS A 373 52.32 24.32 30.63
N LEU A 374 52.59 25.58 30.25
CA LEU A 374 53.49 25.97 29.14
C LEU A 374 53.45 27.50 28.91
N LEU A 375 54.60 28.12 29.18
CA LEU A 375 55.29 29.20 28.47
C LEU A 375 54.49 30.26 27.69
N GLY A 376 54.86 31.53 27.93
CA GLY A 376 54.84 32.54 26.87
C GLY A 376 54.71 33.98 27.34
N ASN A 377 55.85 34.63 27.57
CA ASN A 377 56.00 36.08 27.70
C ASN A 377 55.27 36.83 26.56
N TYR A 378 54.66 37.98 26.84
CA TYR A 378 55.28 39.29 26.67
C TYR A 378 54.31 40.43 27.05
N SER A 379 54.92 41.47 27.59
CA SER A 379 54.43 42.84 27.82
C SER A 379 53.64 43.40 26.62
N SER A 380 52.76 44.39 26.72
CA SER A 380 52.97 45.74 27.27
C SER A 380 51.78 46.62 26.88
N VAL A 381 51.67 47.76 27.56
CA VAL A 381 51.11 49.06 27.12
C VAL A 381 49.68 49.38 27.56
N ASN A 382 49.70 50.30 28.53
CA ASN A 382 48.74 51.29 29.01
C ASN A 382 47.81 51.97 27.99
N ASN A 383 46.82 52.65 28.61
CA ASN A 383 46.05 53.81 28.14
C ASN A 383 44.94 53.49 27.12
N GLU A 384 43.73 54.06 27.21
CA GLU A 384 43.40 55.41 27.64
C GLU A 384 41.91 55.51 28.01
N ASN A 385 41.59 56.33 29.00
CA ASN A 385 40.26 56.89 29.22
C ASN A 385 39.98 57.95 28.14
N ALA A 386 38.75 58.01 27.62
CA ALA A 386 38.16 59.25 27.15
C ALA A 386 36.63 59.19 27.30
N THR A 387 36.14 60.16 28.06
CA THR A 387 34.77 60.56 28.30
C THR A 387 34.25 61.51 27.21
N ASP A 388 32.95 61.81 27.33
CA ASP A 388 32.21 62.99 26.82
C ASP A 388 31.36 62.75 25.54
N ILE A 389 30.02 62.84 25.56
CA ILE A 389 29.10 63.99 25.86
C ILE A 389 29.30 65.05 24.74
N GLU A 390 28.33 65.53 23.94
CA GLU A 390 26.87 65.74 24.02
C GLU A 390 26.29 66.05 22.61
N VAL A 391 24.95 66.20 22.57
CA VAL A 391 24.05 66.74 21.51
C VAL A 391 23.45 65.74 20.52
#